data_AF-A0A8J2WMT3-F1
#
_entry.id   AF-A0A8J2WMT3-F1
#
_cell.length_a   1.000
_cell.length_b   1.000
_cell.length_c   1.000
_cell.angle_alpha   90.00
_cell.angle_beta   90.00
_cell.angle_gamma   90.00
#
_symmetry.space_group_name_H-M   'P 1'
#
loop_
_entity.id
_entity.type
_entity.pdbx_description
1 polymer ?
#
loop_
_entity_poly.entity_id
_entity_poly.type
_entity_poly.pdbx_seq_one_letter_code
_entity_poly.pdbx_strand_id
1 'polypeptide(L)'
;MLARQHHGGHHGGHHGGHRPDNHIACTLNQASVSASSTWGLTIKTIGEEPKICQIRLDFISFTNAQPIGGTCVDTFQVHGSTSMAPTIRGDNAGQHMYLDVSSNSDDIKLKFNFGTDTSVARSWNIRIIKIPCGASYLAPPDCLKYFTSATGQVNSFNRMEIAGTATRQLNNQNYNICFRTELVSSQKVTQLCVSVCAVTTSHTSH
;
A
#
# COMPACT_ATOMS: atom_id res chain seq x y z
N MET A 1 -8.42 12.31 38.70
CA MET A 1 -9.69 11.82 38.10
C MET A 1 -9.41 10.42 37.56
N LEU A 2 -9.86 9.40 38.27
CA LEU A 2 -9.66 7.97 37.98
C LEU A 2 -10.58 7.52 36.84
N ALA A 3 -10.14 6.52 36.06
CA ALA A 3 -11.02 5.44 35.61
C ALA A 3 -10.22 4.14 35.45
N ARG A 4 -10.37 3.26 36.45
CA ARG A 4 -10.12 1.82 36.39
C ARG A 4 -11.34 1.14 35.76
N GLN A 5 -11.12 0.07 35.00
CA GLN A 5 -12.07 -1.03 34.93
C GLN A 5 -11.31 -2.36 34.88
N HIS A 6 -11.57 -3.19 35.90
CA HIS A 6 -11.25 -4.62 35.93
C HIS A 6 -12.59 -5.36 35.84
N HIS A 7 -12.65 -6.38 34.98
CA HIS A 7 -13.35 -7.62 35.31
C HIS A 7 -12.60 -8.79 34.67
N GLY A 8 -12.34 -9.81 35.49
CA GLY A 8 -11.69 -11.05 35.09
C GLY A 8 -12.71 -12.12 34.69
N GLY A 9 -12.23 -13.05 33.86
CA GLY A 9 -12.87 -14.32 33.55
C GLY A 9 -11.83 -15.22 32.90
N HIS A 10 -11.55 -16.37 33.50
CA HIS A 10 -10.48 -17.31 33.17
C HIS A 10 -11.09 -18.52 32.44
N HIS A 11 -10.73 -18.78 31.19
CA HIS A 11 -10.84 -20.10 30.54
C HIS A 11 -9.84 -20.18 29.39
N GLY A 12 -9.04 -21.25 29.36
CA GLY A 12 -7.90 -21.43 28.46
C GLY A 12 -8.23 -21.98 27.07
N GLY A 13 -7.26 -21.83 26.16
CA GLY A 13 -7.13 -22.65 24.95
C GLY A 13 -6.88 -21.87 23.66
N HIS A 14 -5.76 -22.23 23.01
CA HIS A 14 -5.35 -21.97 21.62
C HIS A 14 -4.58 -20.68 21.27
N HIS A 15 -3.31 -20.91 20.93
CA HIS A 15 -2.33 -19.97 20.40
C HIS A 15 -2.75 -19.44 19.02
N GLY A 16 -3.40 -18.27 18.99
CA GLY A 16 -3.33 -17.34 17.87
C GLY A 16 -2.33 -16.26 18.22
N GLY A 17 -1.20 -16.21 17.53
CA GLY A 17 -0.17 -15.18 17.71
C GLY A 17 -0.71 -13.81 17.31
N HIS A 18 -1.41 -13.15 18.23
CA HIS A 18 -1.69 -11.72 18.13
C HIS A 18 -0.40 -11.00 18.44
N ARG A 19 0.29 -10.57 17.38
CA ARG A 19 1.51 -9.78 17.50
C ARG A 19 1.10 -8.41 18.09
N PRO A 20 1.66 -7.97 19.22
CA PRO A 20 1.34 -6.65 19.75
C PRO A 20 1.79 -5.60 18.73
N ASP A 21 0.83 -4.84 18.20
CA ASP A 21 1.03 -3.72 17.27
C ASP A 21 1.78 -2.59 18.00
N ASN A 22 3.09 -2.76 18.20
CA ASN A 22 3.99 -1.72 18.69
C ASN A 22 4.45 -0.80 17.53
N HIS A 23 3.59 -0.63 16.52
CA HIS A 23 3.85 0.16 15.34
C HIS A 23 3.41 1.60 15.60
N ILE A 24 4.29 2.56 15.33
CA ILE A 24 3.86 3.96 15.17
C ILE A 24 3.11 4.02 13.84
N ALA A 25 1.79 3.82 13.92
CA ALA A 25 0.89 3.89 12.79
C ALA A 25 0.09 5.19 12.86
N CYS A 26 0.23 6.03 11.84
CA CYS A 26 -0.59 7.22 11.66
C CYS A 26 -1.48 7.04 10.44
N THR A 27 -2.65 7.68 10.46
CA THR A 27 -3.57 7.63 9.32
C THR A 27 -3.59 8.98 8.63
N LEU A 28 -3.41 8.97 7.31
CA LEU A 28 -3.64 10.10 6.44
C LEU A 28 -5.00 9.93 5.77
N ASN A 29 -5.95 10.77 6.15
CA ASN A 29 -7.29 10.78 5.57
C ASN A 29 -7.58 12.13 4.90
N GLN A 30 -8.14 12.09 3.71
CA GLN A 30 -8.68 13.25 3.01
C GLN A 30 -10.07 12.94 2.47
N ALA A 31 -11.04 13.77 2.86
CA ALA A 31 -12.40 13.75 2.33
C ALA A 31 -12.42 14.21 0.86
N SER A 32 -13.52 13.92 0.14
CA SER A 32 -13.64 14.11 -1.31
C SER A 32 -13.16 15.48 -1.79
N VAL A 33 -12.14 15.48 -2.64
CA VAL A 33 -11.64 16.65 -3.37
C VAL A 33 -12.06 16.51 -4.83
N SER A 34 -12.64 17.57 -5.38
CA SER A 34 -13.15 17.57 -6.76
C SER A 34 -12.63 18.77 -7.55
N ALA A 35 -11.50 19.37 -7.16
CA ALA A 35 -10.92 20.51 -7.85
C ALA A 35 -9.40 20.35 -8.02
N SER A 36 -8.84 21.09 -8.96
CA SER A 36 -7.40 21.16 -9.15
C SER A 36 -6.73 21.62 -7.86
N SER A 37 -5.76 20.83 -7.40
CA SER A 37 -5.03 21.11 -6.17
C SER A 37 -3.76 20.28 -6.11
N THR A 38 -2.82 20.74 -5.30
CA THR A 38 -1.64 19.96 -4.91
C THR A 38 -1.70 19.76 -3.41
N TRP A 39 -1.55 18.52 -2.98
CA TRP A 39 -1.51 18.16 -1.57
C TRP A 39 -0.21 17.42 -1.28
N GLY A 40 0.38 17.69 -0.11
CA GLY A 40 1.66 17.09 0.26
C GLY A 40 1.73 16.77 1.75
N LEU A 41 2.41 15.67 2.06
CA LEU A 41 2.76 15.30 3.44
C LEU A 41 4.20 14.82 3.48
N THR A 42 4.92 15.29 4.49
CA THR A 42 6.26 14.80 4.81
C THR A 42 6.17 13.88 6.02
N ILE A 43 6.63 12.64 5.86
CA ILE A 43 6.79 11.66 6.93
C ILE A 43 8.23 11.77 7.43
N LYS A 44 8.39 12.25 8.66
CA LYS A 44 9.70 12.34 9.30
C LYS A 44 10.29 10.96 9.55
N THR A 45 11.51 10.75 9.04
CA THR A 45 12.29 9.51 9.23
C THR A 45 13.70 9.78 9.73
N ILE A 46 14.23 10.97 9.47
CA ILE A 46 15.56 11.39 9.95
C ILE A 46 15.48 11.76 11.44
N GLY A 47 16.43 11.25 12.24
CA GLY A 47 16.52 11.57 13.67
C GLY A 47 15.47 10.88 14.55
N GLU A 48 14.71 9.94 14.01
CA GLU A 48 13.78 9.11 14.77
C GLU A 48 14.54 8.03 15.55
N GLU A 49 14.10 7.77 16.78
CA GLU A 49 14.58 6.67 17.62
C GLU A 49 13.39 5.78 18.05
N PRO A 50 13.43 4.47 17.77
CA PRO A 50 14.48 3.76 17.03
C PRO A 50 14.59 4.18 15.57
N LYS A 51 15.80 4.09 15.00
CA LYS A 51 16.05 4.37 13.58
C LYS A 51 15.06 3.63 12.67
N ILE A 52 14.45 4.36 11.74
CA ILE A 52 13.51 3.82 10.76
C ILE A 52 14.24 3.41 9.48
N CYS A 53 14.00 2.18 9.01
CA CYS A 53 14.61 1.66 7.78
C CYS A 53 13.59 1.50 6.65
N GLN A 54 12.29 1.45 6.97
CA GLN A 54 11.26 1.25 5.96
C GLN A 54 9.95 1.90 6.39
N ILE A 55 9.22 2.47 5.43
CA ILE A 55 7.84 2.94 5.60
C ILE A 55 6.93 2.00 4.83
N ARG A 56 5.86 1.54 5.48
CA ARG A 56 4.77 0.84 4.80
C ARG A 56 3.56 1.75 4.69
N LEU A 57 3.04 1.90 3.47
CA LEU A 57 1.78 2.55 3.18
C LEU A 57 0.74 1.47 2.90
N ASP A 58 -0.34 1.43 3.67
CA ASP A 58 -1.52 0.62 3.36
C ASP A 58 -2.63 1.54 2.88
N PHE A 59 -3.11 1.33 1.65
CA PHE A 59 -4.22 2.09 1.07
C PHE A 59 -5.55 1.48 1.54
N ILE A 60 -6.08 1.96 2.66
CA ILE A 60 -7.39 1.54 3.18
C ILE A 60 -8.48 1.93 2.17
N SER A 61 -8.44 3.17 1.70
CA SER A 61 -9.15 3.63 0.51
C SER A 61 -8.23 4.52 -0.31
N PHE A 62 -8.36 4.48 -1.63
CA PHE A 62 -7.60 5.33 -2.53
C PHE A 62 -8.32 5.39 -3.86
N THR A 63 -8.79 6.57 -4.24
CA THR A 63 -9.41 6.86 -5.54
C THR A 63 -8.99 8.24 -5.99
N ASN A 64 -8.50 8.35 -7.22
CA ASN A 64 -8.40 9.59 -7.99
C ASN A 64 -8.70 9.31 -9.48
N ALA A 65 -8.45 10.26 -10.39
CA ALA A 65 -8.82 10.06 -11.79
C ALA A 65 -8.11 8.87 -12.46
N GLN A 66 -8.83 8.23 -13.37
CA GLN A 66 -8.34 7.15 -14.21
C GLN A 66 -7.37 7.67 -15.29
N PRO A 67 -6.48 6.81 -15.84
CA PRO A 67 -5.67 7.21 -16.98
C PRO A 67 -6.55 7.47 -18.21
N ILE A 68 -6.30 8.57 -18.92
CA ILE A 68 -6.98 8.90 -20.17
C ILE A 68 -5.97 8.71 -21.31
N GLY A 69 -6.15 7.66 -22.12
CA GLY A 69 -5.19 7.33 -23.20
C GLY A 69 -3.76 7.12 -22.71
N GLY A 70 -3.58 6.60 -21.48
CA GLY A 70 -2.27 6.46 -20.84
C GLY A 70 -1.66 7.75 -20.29
N THR A 71 -2.33 8.90 -20.46
CA THR A 71 -1.90 10.20 -19.94
C THR A 71 -2.34 10.40 -18.51
N CYS A 72 -1.52 11.17 -17.80
CA CYS A 72 -1.41 11.12 -16.38
C CYS A 72 -1.68 12.47 -15.69
N VAL A 73 -2.95 12.90 -15.62
CA VAL A 73 -3.32 14.20 -15.01
C VAL A 73 -3.27 14.14 -13.48
N ASP A 74 -4.06 13.26 -12.86
CA ASP A 74 -4.05 13.10 -11.40
C ASP A 74 -2.92 12.17 -10.96
N THR A 75 -2.05 12.59 -10.05
CA THR A 75 -0.89 11.78 -9.65
C THR A 75 -0.83 11.61 -8.15
N PHE A 76 -0.41 10.43 -7.71
CA PHE A 76 0.20 10.22 -6.40
C PHE A 76 1.65 9.79 -6.59
N GLN A 77 2.55 10.48 -5.92
CA GLN A 77 3.98 10.33 -6.06
C GLN A 77 4.62 10.20 -4.69
N VAL A 78 5.65 9.38 -4.61
CA VAL A 78 6.49 9.22 -3.42
C VAL A 78 7.89 9.72 -3.75
N HIS A 79 8.45 10.56 -2.90
CA HIS A 79 9.83 11.03 -2.97
C HIS A 79 10.59 10.74 -1.67
N GLY A 80 11.92 10.77 -1.73
CA GLY A 80 12.80 10.57 -0.59
C GLY A 80 13.09 9.11 -0.24
N SER A 81 12.38 8.16 -0.84
CA SER A 81 12.68 6.72 -0.69
C SER A 81 13.86 6.32 -1.58
N THR A 82 14.64 5.34 -1.12
CA THR A 82 15.67 4.70 -1.95
C THR A 82 15.13 3.59 -2.85
N SER A 83 13.97 3.02 -2.53
CA SER A 83 13.28 2.07 -3.41
C SER A 83 12.51 2.80 -4.50
N MET A 84 12.41 2.19 -5.69
CA MET A 84 11.65 2.78 -6.79
C MET A 84 10.14 2.67 -6.57
N ALA A 85 9.50 3.80 -6.26
CA ALA A 85 8.04 3.92 -6.19
C ALA A 85 7.49 4.62 -7.45
N PRO A 86 6.70 3.93 -8.29
CA PRO A 86 6.13 4.55 -9.48
C PRO A 86 5.05 5.57 -9.10
N THR A 87 4.76 6.49 -10.01
CA THR A 87 3.57 7.33 -9.90
C THR A 87 2.33 6.46 -10.13
N ILE A 88 1.36 6.53 -9.22
CA ILE A 88 0.08 5.78 -9.33
C ILE A 88 -1.13 6.72 -9.36
N ARG A 89 -2.27 6.15 -9.77
CA ARG A 89 -3.58 6.79 -9.90
C ARG A 89 -4.69 5.73 -9.95
N GLY A 90 -5.92 6.18 -10.11
CA GLY A 90 -7.12 5.39 -10.12
C GLY A 90 -7.42 4.77 -8.75
N ASP A 91 -7.88 3.53 -8.75
CA ASP A 91 -8.40 2.84 -7.57
C ASP A 91 -7.35 1.87 -7.00
N ASN A 92 -6.89 2.12 -5.79
CA ASN A 92 -5.81 1.33 -5.17
C ASN A 92 -6.14 0.84 -3.76
N ALA A 93 -7.43 0.84 -3.39
CA ALA A 93 -7.88 0.29 -2.12
C ALA A 93 -7.42 -1.17 -1.93
N GLY A 94 -7.01 -1.51 -0.71
CA GLY A 94 -6.47 -2.82 -0.35
C GLY A 94 -5.04 -3.10 -0.83
N GLN A 95 -4.41 -2.18 -1.55
CA GLN A 95 -3.01 -2.30 -1.95
C GLN A 95 -2.07 -1.62 -0.95
N HIS A 96 -0.76 -1.89 -1.08
CA HIS A 96 0.26 -1.35 -0.20
C HIS A 96 1.56 -1.05 -0.94
N MET A 97 2.40 -0.23 -0.32
CA MET A 97 3.78 0.06 -0.72
C MET A 97 4.73 -0.10 0.47
N TYR A 98 5.88 -0.73 0.24
CA TYR A 98 7.03 -0.70 1.13
C TYR A 98 8.09 0.22 0.52
N LEU A 99 8.55 1.18 1.33
CA LEU A 99 9.44 2.24 0.92
C LEU A 99 10.70 2.18 1.75
N ASP A 100 11.82 1.87 1.12
CA ASP A 100 13.11 1.83 1.81
C ASP A 100 13.58 3.25 2.16
N VAL A 101 14.13 3.38 3.36
CA VAL A 101 14.65 4.62 3.93
C VAL A 101 16.12 4.40 4.26
N SER A 102 16.99 5.29 3.80
CA SER A 102 18.39 5.29 4.20
C SER A 102 18.65 6.35 5.28
N SER A 103 19.70 6.18 6.09
CA SER A 103 20.11 7.22 7.05
C SER A 103 20.54 8.53 6.42
N ASN A 104 20.86 8.51 5.12
CA ASN A 104 21.35 9.66 4.36
C ASN A 104 20.31 10.20 3.38
N SER A 105 19.10 9.62 3.34
CA SER A 105 18.04 10.08 2.45
C SER A 105 17.16 11.11 3.13
N ASP A 106 16.52 11.94 2.33
CA ASP A 106 15.45 12.84 2.74
C ASP A 106 14.33 12.10 3.48
N ASP A 107 13.57 12.85 4.28
CA ASP A 107 12.26 12.41 4.75
C ASP A 107 11.37 11.97 3.57
N ILE A 108 10.50 10.99 3.80
CA ILE A 108 9.56 10.53 2.78
C ILE A 108 8.51 11.61 2.51
N LYS A 109 8.32 12.00 1.25
CA LYS A 109 7.31 12.99 0.84
C LYS A 109 6.26 12.31 -0.03
N LEU A 110 5.02 12.35 0.43
CA LEU A 110 3.84 11.94 -0.32
C LEU A 110 3.26 13.16 -1.02
N LYS A 111 3.11 13.11 -2.34
CA LYS A 111 2.60 14.23 -3.14
C LYS A 111 1.45 13.80 -4.00
N PHE A 112 0.35 14.53 -3.92
CA PHE A 112 -0.80 14.41 -4.79
C PHE A 112 -0.91 15.65 -5.66
N ASN A 113 -1.15 15.47 -6.96
CA ASN A 113 -1.51 16.56 -7.87
C ASN A 113 -2.79 16.19 -8.59
N PHE A 114 -3.75 17.11 -8.67
CA PHE A 114 -5.05 16.87 -9.29
C PHE A 114 -5.33 17.84 -10.42
N GLY A 115 -5.96 17.32 -11.47
CA GLY A 115 -6.43 18.12 -12.59
C GLY A 115 -7.67 18.94 -12.28
N THR A 116 -8.12 19.69 -13.29
CA THR A 116 -9.28 20.58 -13.21
C THR A 116 -10.63 19.87 -13.35
N ASP A 117 -10.63 18.58 -13.71
CA ASP A 117 -11.88 17.81 -13.87
C ASP A 117 -12.60 17.67 -12.52
N THR A 118 -13.75 18.34 -12.42
CA THR A 118 -14.57 18.38 -11.22
C THR A 118 -15.59 17.26 -11.11
N SER A 119 -15.75 16.45 -12.17
CA SER A 119 -16.63 15.27 -12.17
C SER A 119 -16.02 14.07 -11.42
N VAL A 120 -14.71 14.10 -11.18
CA VAL A 120 -13.98 13.06 -10.48
C VAL A 120 -13.88 13.37 -8.98
N ALA A 121 -14.53 12.54 -8.16
CA ALA A 121 -14.31 12.55 -6.71
C ALA A 121 -12.98 11.88 -6.37
N ARG A 122 -12.13 12.57 -5.60
CA ARG A 122 -10.82 12.07 -5.18
C ARG A 122 -10.78 11.94 -3.67
N SER A 123 -10.37 10.80 -3.15
CA SER A 123 -10.29 10.57 -1.71
C SER A 123 -9.28 9.49 -1.40
N TRP A 124 -8.66 9.60 -0.23
CA TRP A 124 -7.71 8.59 0.22
C TRP A 124 -7.74 8.48 1.74
N ASN A 125 -7.57 7.24 2.20
CA ASN A 125 -7.30 6.86 3.57
C ASN A 125 -6.10 5.91 3.55
N ILE A 126 -4.96 6.41 4.01
CA ILE A 126 -3.67 5.72 3.95
C ILE A 126 -3.17 5.52 5.37
N ARG A 127 -2.98 4.27 5.78
CA ARG A 127 -2.28 3.95 7.02
C ARG A 127 -0.78 3.92 6.75
N ILE A 128 -0.04 4.71 7.50
CA ILE A 128 1.41 4.86 7.41
C ILE A 128 2.01 4.14 8.61
N ILE A 129 2.87 3.15 8.36
CA ILE A 129 3.55 2.37 9.39
C ILE A 129 5.05 2.63 9.26
N LYS A 130 5.68 3.10 10.33
CA LYS A 130 7.14 3.17 10.42
C LYS A 130 7.71 1.84 10.91
N ILE A 131 8.66 1.29 10.16
CA ILE A 131 9.30 0.01 10.48
C ILE A 131 10.73 0.28 10.94
N PRO A 132 11.06 -0.02 12.21
CA PRO A 132 12.40 0.19 12.72
C PRO A 132 13.41 -0.75 12.07
N CYS A 133 14.66 -0.30 11.99
CA CYS A 133 15.77 -1.13 11.58
C CYS A 133 15.89 -2.38 12.47
N GLY A 134 16.22 -3.53 11.87
CA GLY A 134 16.32 -4.81 12.58
C GLY A 134 14.99 -5.49 12.88
N ALA A 135 13.85 -4.88 12.54
CA ALA A 135 12.56 -5.54 12.62
C ALA A 135 12.54 -6.82 11.77
N SER A 136 12.07 -7.94 12.35
CA SER A 136 11.97 -9.23 11.65
C SER A 136 10.92 -9.29 10.55
N TYR A 137 10.24 -8.17 10.28
CA TYR A 137 9.15 -8.04 9.32
C TYR A 137 9.42 -6.95 8.28
N LEU A 138 10.68 -6.53 8.12
CA LEU A 138 11.11 -5.74 6.96
C LEU A 138 10.83 -6.51 5.68
N ALA A 139 10.36 -5.80 4.66
CA ALA A 139 10.40 -6.31 3.30
C ALA A 139 11.85 -6.38 2.81
N PRO A 140 12.18 -7.29 1.88
CA PRO A 140 13.50 -7.31 1.23
C PRO A 140 13.82 -5.95 0.59
N PRO A 141 15.11 -5.58 0.45
CA PRO A 141 15.51 -4.36 -0.25
C PRO A 141 14.92 -4.29 -1.66
N ASP A 142 14.50 -3.09 -2.07
CA ASP A 142 13.90 -2.79 -3.38
C ASP A 142 12.58 -3.55 -3.67
N CYS A 143 11.90 -4.00 -2.62
CA CYS A 143 10.62 -4.69 -2.71
C CYS A 143 9.43 -3.75 -2.48
N LEU A 144 8.84 -3.20 -3.53
CA LEU A 144 7.73 -2.26 -3.37
C LEU A 144 6.44 -2.92 -2.85
N LYS A 145 6.12 -4.14 -3.31
CA LYS A 145 4.97 -4.91 -2.80
C LYS A 145 5.44 -6.22 -2.20
N TYR A 146 5.39 -6.32 -0.88
CA TYR A 146 5.78 -7.52 -0.15
C TYR A 146 4.56 -8.25 0.39
N PHE A 147 4.40 -9.52 0.00
CA PHE A 147 3.32 -10.40 0.42
C PHE A 147 3.85 -11.44 1.41
N THR A 148 3.24 -11.51 2.58
CA THR A 148 3.67 -12.40 3.68
C THR A 148 2.66 -13.50 4.00
N SER A 149 1.66 -13.68 3.15
CA SER A 149 0.65 -14.73 3.27
C SER A 149 1.01 -15.88 2.33
N ALA A 150 0.77 -17.13 2.77
CA ALA A 150 1.04 -18.32 1.97
C ALA A 150 0.19 -18.40 0.68
N THR A 151 -0.97 -17.75 0.68
CA THR A 151 -1.89 -17.68 -0.45
C THR A 151 -2.46 -16.26 -0.54
N GLY A 152 -2.75 -15.80 -1.76
CA GLY A 152 -3.36 -14.49 -1.98
C GLY A 152 -3.44 -14.14 -3.46
N GLN A 153 -3.92 -12.94 -3.74
CA GLN A 153 -3.98 -12.38 -5.08
C GLN A 153 -2.94 -11.27 -5.23
N VAL A 154 -2.31 -11.21 -6.40
CA VAL A 154 -1.29 -10.24 -6.73
C VAL A 154 -1.76 -9.46 -7.94
N ASN A 155 -1.97 -8.17 -7.74
CA ASN A 155 -2.52 -7.29 -8.76
C ASN A 155 -1.57 -6.10 -8.98
N SER A 156 -1.56 -5.56 -10.19
CA SER A 156 -0.94 -4.26 -10.46
C SER A 156 -1.69 -3.13 -9.74
N PHE A 157 -1.07 -1.97 -9.59
CA PHE A 157 -1.80 -0.76 -9.22
C PHE A 157 -2.92 -0.47 -10.23
N ASN A 158 -3.99 0.15 -9.74
CA ASN A 158 -5.24 0.44 -10.47
C ASN A 158 -5.96 -0.79 -11.06
N ARG A 159 -5.70 -2.00 -10.56
CA ARG A 159 -6.45 -3.20 -11.02
C ARG A 159 -7.82 -3.26 -10.36
N MET A 160 -8.84 -3.25 -11.20
CA MET A 160 -10.23 -3.54 -10.84
C MET A 160 -10.92 -4.19 -12.03
N GLU A 161 -11.76 -5.19 -11.78
CA GLU A 161 -12.66 -5.72 -12.82
C GLU A 161 -13.75 -4.69 -13.09
N ILE A 162 -13.88 -4.29 -14.35
CA ILE A 162 -14.90 -3.35 -14.80
C ILE A 162 -15.59 -3.92 -16.04
N ALA A 163 -16.85 -3.55 -16.24
CA ALA A 163 -17.51 -3.79 -17.51
C ALA A 163 -16.92 -2.86 -18.58
N GLY A 164 -16.63 -3.41 -19.76
CA GLY A 164 -16.16 -2.66 -20.93
C GLY A 164 -14.64 -2.57 -21.09
N THR A 165 -14.18 -1.60 -21.87
CA THR A 165 -12.79 -1.51 -22.37
C THR A 165 -12.02 -0.31 -21.83
N ALA A 166 -12.50 0.33 -20.76
CA ALA A 166 -11.83 1.50 -20.21
C ALA A 166 -10.44 1.12 -19.66
N THR A 167 -9.42 1.90 -20.04
CA THR A 167 -8.04 1.60 -19.66
C THR A 167 -7.84 1.76 -18.16
N ARG A 168 -7.35 0.70 -17.51
CA ARG A 168 -6.96 0.71 -16.09
C ARG A 168 -5.45 0.60 -15.91
N GLN A 169 -4.76 0.00 -16.88
CA GLN A 169 -3.32 -0.19 -16.82
C GLN A 169 -2.59 1.16 -16.80
N LEU A 170 -1.63 1.27 -15.88
CA LEU A 170 -0.78 2.45 -15.75
C LEU A 170 0.50 2.27 -16.57
N ASN A 171 1.01 3.36 -17.13
CA ASN A 171 2.33 3.40 -17.75
C ASN A 171 3.43 3.53 -16.68
N ASN A 172 4.67 3.21 -17.08
CA ASN A 172 5.88 3.39 -16.26
C ASN A 172 5.84 2.69 -14.88
N GLN A 173 5.17 1.54 -14.79
CA GLN A 173 5.07 0.73 -13.58
C GLN A 173 6.23 -0.28 -13.51
N ASN A 174 7.45 0.21 -13.30
CA ASN A 174 8.63 -0.64 -13.10
C ASN A 174 8.93 -0.75 -11.60
N TYR A 175 8.49 -1.85 -10.98
CA TYR A 175 8.70 -2.14 -9.56
C TYR A 175 8.70 -3.64 -9.28
N ASN A 176 9.32 -4.04 -8.17
CA ASN A 176 9.36 -5.44 -7.75
C ASN A 176 8.20 -5.82 -6.83
N ILE A 177 7.74 -7.06 -7.00
CA ILE A 177 6.82 -7.74 -6.08
C ILE A 177 7.57 -8.93 -5.49
N CYS A 178 7.56 -9.06 -4.16
CA CYS A 178 8.22 -10.16 -3.48
C CYS A 178 7.29 -10.87 -2.52
N PHE A 179 7.67 -12.11 -2.24
CA PHE A 179 6.91 -13.03 -1.42
C PHE A 179 7.80 -13.51 -0.28
N ARG A 180 7.28 -13.54 0.94
CA ARG A 180 7.99 -14.14 2.04
C ARG A 180 8.08 -15.64 1.78
N THR A 181 9.28 -16.21 1.97
CA THR A 181 9.43 -17.65 1.99
C THR A 181 8.73 -18.21 3.23
N GLU A 182 7.53 -18.75 3.05
CA GLU A 182 6.80 -19.41 4.13
C GLU A 182 7.32 -20.83 4.37
N LEU A 183 6.98 -21.34 5.56
CA LEU A 183 6.97 -22.77 5.82
C LEU A 183 5.55 -23.30 5.54
N VAL A 184 5.40 -24.20 4.59
CA VAL A 184 4.16 -24.98 4.41
C VAL A 184 4.43 -26.37 4.95
N SER A 185 3.64 -26.81 5.93
CA SER A 185 3.88 -28.07 6.66
C SER A 185 5.31 -28.19 7.21
N SER A 186 5.84 -27.09 7.78
CA SER A 186 7.20 -27.00 8.34
C SER A 186 8.35 -27.14 7.33
N GLN A 187 8.06 -27.08 6.02
CA GLN A 187 9.07 -27.09 4.96
C GLN A 187 9.14 -25.74 4.25
N LYS A 188 10.38 -25.28 3.99
CA LYS A 188 10.61 -24.07 3.20
C LYS A 188 10.04 -24.27 1.80
N VAL A 189 9.10 -23.41 1.42
CA VAL A 189 8.55 -23.41 0.08
C VAL A 189 9.58 -22.82 -0.88
N THR A 190 9.94 -23.58 -1.92
CA THR A 190 10.89 -23.16 -2.96
C THR A 190 10.21 -22.85 -4.29
N GLN A 191 8.90 -23.06 -4.39
CA GLN A 191 8.13 -22.90 -5.62
C GLN A 191 6.89 -22.05 -5.39
N LEU A 192 6.61 -21.16 -6.35
CA LEU A 192 5.38 -20.38 -6.40
C LEU A 192 4.39 -21.04 -7.37
N CYS A 193 3.20 -21.36 -6.89
CA CYS A 193 2.09 -21.79 -7.75
C CYS A 193 1.26 -20.56 -8.14
N VAL A 194 1.15 -20.28 -9.43
CA VAL A 194 0.38 -19.14 -9.96
C VAL A 194 -0.75 -19.61 -10.87
N SER A 195 -1.89 -18.94 -10.79
CA SER A 195 -2.97 -19.05 -11.77
C SER A 195 -3.41 -17.64 -12.15
N VAL A 196 -3.79 -17.45 -13.41
CA VAL A 196 -4.30 -16.17 -13.89
C VAL A 196 -5.75 -16.01 -13.41
N CYS A 197 -6.10 -14.84 -12.90
CA CYS A 197 -7.51 -14.52 -12.63
C CYS A 197 -8.28 -14.52 -13.96
N ALA A 198 -9.30 -15.37 -14.08
CA ALA A 198 -10.16 -15.40 -15.25
C ALA A 198 -10.87 -14.05 -15.40
N VAL A 199 -10.69 -13.40 -16.55
CA VAL A 199 -11.44 -12.18 -16.89
C VAL A 199 -12.75 -12.62 -17.48
N THR A 200 -13.87 -12.36 -16.80
CA THR A 200 -15.20 -12.57 -17.38
C THR A 200 -15.47 -11.46 -18.38
N THR A 201 -15.08 -11.67 -19.64
CA THR A 201 -15.54 -10.83 -20.73
C THR A 201 -16.98 -11.22 -21.05
N SER A 202 -17.95 -10.52 -20.45
CA SER A 202 -19.33 -10.57 -20.93
C SER A 202 -19.41 -9.84 -22.28
N HIS A 203 -18.91 -10.46 -23.35
CA HIS A 203 -19.30 -10.09 -24.71
C HIS A 203 -20.64 -10.77 -24.98
N THR A 204 -21.75 -10.11 -24.64
CA THR A 204 -23.01 -10.37 -25.33
C THR A 204 -22.85 -9.79 -26.73
N SER A 205 -22.54 -10.66 -27.69
CA SER A 205 -22.76 -10.39 -29.11
C SER A 205 -24.26 -10.20 -29.33
N HIS A 206 -24.66 -8.97 -29.62
CA HIS A 206 -25.93 -8.67 -30.29
C HIS A 206 -25.66 -8.53 -31.78
#